data_AF-A0A4Q1UR86-F1
#
_entry.id   AF-A0A4Q1UR86-F1
#
_cell.length_a   1.000
_cell.length_b   1.000
_cell.length_c   1.000
_cell.angle_alpha   90.00
_cell.angle_beta   90.00
_cell.angle_gamma   90.00
#
_symmetry.space_group_name_H-M   'P 1'
#
loop_
_entity.id
_entity.type
_entity.pdbx_description
1 polymer ?
#
loop_
_entity_poly.entity_id
_entity_poly.type
_entity_poly.pdbx_seq_one_letter_code
_entity_poly.pdbx_strand_id
1 'polypeptide(L)'
;MPVLLPTSRSRGRTKRIHAGNPAPTDHAIVIAGGGPTGLMLAAELALANVDVAVVERRANQELVETRAGGLHARSIEILDQRGVADRFLREGQIVQLAGFAWTRLDISGLPTRHAYGVALRQSHIERILADWVEELAVPIYRGSEVTGFAQDETGDETGIDVALSGGRTLRANYLVGCDGGRSLVRKAAGIDFVGSEPTLSNLMAEVEMRETPAWGLRHDALGFHGLSKTESGRVLVVVTEATLDRAGQPTLTDLSDALMAVYGTDFGLQNPAWISRFTDVTRQAASYRNGRVLLAGDAAHIHHSVGGQGLNTGLQDAVNLGWKLAQVVKGISSDTLLDTYHAERHPVAARVLRSTMAQIALLRRGDDGLKAARDIVAELLGMDEARRRFGAMMSGLDISYDLGEGHPLLGRRMPDLDVTVEGQKLRLFTLLHSARGVLLNFGEANDFDIAPWADRVSIVDAACDGAWELPAIGPVAAPGAVLVRPDGHVAWVGDESRHGLEAALTRWFGPAVA
;
A
#
# COMPACT_ATOMS: atom_id res chain seq x y z
N MET A 1 -26.54 23.76 -62.00
CA MET A 1 -27.56 24.36 -61.12
C MET A 1 -28.11 23.23 -60.26
N PRO A 2 -27.96 23.29 -58.92
CA PRO A 2 -28.65 24.26 -58.04
C PRO A 2 -27.71 25.00 -57.06
N VAL A 3 -27.87 26.32 -56.88
CA VAL A 3 -28.57 27.06 -55.81
C VAL A 3 -27.85 27.03 -54.44
N LEU A 4 -27.14 28.13 -54.17
CA LEU A 4 -26.52 28.58 -52.91
C LEU A 4 -27.50 29.52 -52.19
N LEU A 5 -27.71 29.37 -50.88
CA LEU A 5 -28.18 30.42 -49.94
C LEU A 5 -27.74 30.07 -48.49
N PRO A 6 -27.65 31.06 -47.56
CA PRO A 6 -26.47 31.26 -46.72
C PRO A 6 -26.67 31.11 -45.20
N THR A 7 -25.54 31.10 -44.51
CA THR A 7 -25.29 31.05 -43.05
C THR A 7 -25.97 32.16 -42.25
N SER A 8 -26.57 31.81 -41.11
CA SER A 8 -27.09 32.74 -40.10
C SER A 8 -26.06 33.06 -39.00
N ARG A 9 -26.15 34.28 -38.46
CA ARG A 9 -25.21 34.95 -37.56
C ARG A 9 -25.35 34.55 -36.08
N SER A 10 -24.21 34.70 -35.41
CA SER A 10 -23.90 34.71 -33.98
C SER A 10 -24.97 35.21 -32.99
N ARG A 11 -25.00 34.58 -31.80
CA ARG A 11 -25.29 35.28 -30.52
C ARG A 11 -24.06 35.20 -29.62
N GLY A 12 -23.56 36.38 -29.23
CA GLY A 12 -22.41 36.58 -28.37
C GLY A 12 -22.66 36.09 -26.95
N ARG A 13 -21.63 35.48 -26.36
CA ARG A 13 -21.60 35.00 -24.98
C ARG A 13 -20.80 36.01 -24.16
N THR A 14 -21.45 36.59 -23.18
CA THR A 14 -20.94 37.59 -22.25
C THR A 14 -19.76 36.99 -21.46
N LYS A 15 -18.59 37.64 -21.53
CA LYS A 15 -17.40 37.29 -20.75
C LYS A 15 -17.69 37.53 -19.26
N ARG A 16 -17.75 36.46 -18.47
CA ARG A 16 -17.48 36.53 -17.03
C ARG A 16 -15.98 36.65 -16.85
N ILE A 17 -15.57 37.66 -16.09
CA ILE A 17 -14.22 37.82 -15.59
C ILE A 17 -14.03 36.72 -14.52
N HIS A 18 -13.13 35.78 -14.76
CA HIS A 18 -12.62 34.87 -13.75
C HIS A 18 -11.17 35.22 -13.45
N ALA A 19 -10.86 35.22 -12.16
CA ALA A 19 -9.54 35.38 -11.59
C ALA A 19 -8.53 34.38 -12.20
N GLY A 20 -7.25 34.72 -12.12
CA GLY A 20 -6.12 34.11 -12.84
C GLY A 20 -6.24 32.62 -13.08
N ASN A 21 -6.18 32.23 -14.35
CA ASN A 21 -6.08 30.84 -14.75
C ASN A 21 -4.67 30.36 -14.34
N PRO A 22 -4.51 29.31 -13.52
CA PRO A 22 -3.19 28.77 -13.22
C PRO A 22 -2.49 28.38 -14.53
N ALA A 23 -1.16 28.51 -14.57
CA ALA A 23 -0.36 28.09 -15.71
C ALA A 23 -0.73 26.64 -16.13
N PRO A 24 -0.80 26.34 -17.44
CA PRO A 24 -1.20 25.01 -17.90
C PRO A 24 -0.26 23.93 -17.36
N THR A 25 -0.80 23.01 -16.58
CA THR A 25 -0.09 21.81 -16.10
C THR A 25 -0.07 20.74 -17.17
N ASP A 26 1.01 19.96 -17.27
CA ASP A 26 1.05 18.76 -18.12
C ASP A 26 0.19 17.65 -17.53
N HIS A 27 0.24 17.47 -16.21
CA HIS A 27 -0.58 16.53 -15.44
C HIS A 27 -1.00 17.15 -14.12
N ALA A 28 -2.17 16.81 -13.58
CA ALA A 28 -2.49 17.27 -12.23
C ALA A 28 -1.55 16.65 -11.18
N ILE A 29 -1.17 15.38 -11.35
CA ILE A 29 -0.28 14.65 -10.45
C ILE A 29 0.78 13.88 -11.24
N VAL A 30 2.03 13.96 -10.80
CA VAL A 30 3.11 13.08 -11.26
C VAL A 30 3.52 12.11 -10.15
N ILE A 31 3.64 10.83 -10.48
CA ILE A 31 4.14 9.79 -9.59
C ILE A 31 5.54 9.38 -10.05
N ALA A 32 6.53 9.52 -9.19
CA ALA A 32 7.89 9.04 -9.44
C ALA A 32 7.99 7.57 -8.99
N GLY A 33 8.09 6.64 -9.93
CA GLY A 33 8.24 5.20 -9.69
C GLY A 33 6.98 4.40 -10.07
N GLY A 34 7.17 3.40 -10.94
CA GLY A 34 6.14 2.47 -11.42
C GLY A 34 6.21 1.09 -10.76
N GLY A 35 6.61 1.04 -9.48
CA GLY A 35 6.48 -0.15 -8.64
C GLY A 35 5.04 -0.33 -8.09
N PRO A 36 4.78 -1.34 -7.24
CA PRO A 36 3.43 -1.68 -6.80
C PRO A 36 2.68 -0.51 -6.15
N THR A 37 3.36 0.26 -5.29
CA THR A 37 2.79 1.45 -4.65
C THR A 37 2.41 2.53 -5.66
N GLY A 38 3.29 2.84 -6.61
CA GLY A 38 3.04 3.86 -7.61
C GLY A 38 1.91 3.48 -8.56
N LEU A 39 1.87 2.22 -9.00
CA LEU A 39 0.79 1.70 -9.84
C LEU A 39 -0.56 1.68 -9.11
N MET A 40 -0.58 1.24 -7.85
CA MET A 40 -1.80 1.28 -7.04
C MET A 40 -2.30 2.72 -6.87
N LEU A 41 -1.41 3.67 -6.58
CA LEU A 41 -1.78 5.08 -6.43
C LEU A 41 -2.31 5.67 -7.74
N ALA A 42 -1.68 5.33 -8.86
CA ALA A 42 -2.14 5.73 -10.19
C ALA A 42 -3.57 5.23 -10.46
N ALA A 43 -3.85 3.98 -10.14
CA ALA A 43 -5.19 3.40 -10.28
C ALA A 43 -6.22 4.11 -9.39
N GLU A 44 -5.90 4.39 -8.12
CA GLU A 44 -6.79 5.12 -7.21
C GLU A 44 -7.12 6.53 -7.72
N LEU A 45 -6.13 7.25 -8.25
CA LEU A 45 -6.31 8.58 -8.81
C LEU A 45 -7.14 8.55 -10.10
N ALA A 46 -6.94 7.53 -10.95
CA ALA A 46 -7.70 7.35 -12.16
C ALA A 46 -9.17 6.97 -11.87
N LEU A 47 -9.43 6.08 -10.91
CA LEU A 47 -10.79 5.80 -10.41
C LEU A 47 -11.47 7.06 -9.88
N ALA A 48 -10.70 7.94 -9.24
CA ALA A 48 -11.15 9.24 -8.81
C ALA A 48 -11.22 10.27 -9.94
N ASN A 49 -11.03 9.92 -11.22
CA ASN A 49 -11.07 10.82 -12.38
C ASN A 49 -10.10 12.02 -12.24
N VAL A 50 -8.85 11.76 -11.85
CA VAL A 50 -7.78 12.76 -11.79
C VAL A 50 -6.74 12.45 -12.85
N ASP A 51 -6.29 13.50 -13.54
CA ASP A 51 -5.18 13.42 -14.50
C ASP A 51 -3.86 13.14 -13.77
N VAL A 52 -3.32 11.96 -14.01
CA VAL A 52 -2.12 11.43 -13.35
C VAL A 52 -1.19 10.82 -14.38
N ALA A 53 0.12 10.96 -14.16
CA ALA A 53 1.12 10.22 -14.92
C ALA A 53 2.15 9.54 -14.01
N VAL A 54 2.65 8.39 -14.45
CA VAL A 54 3.74 7.65 -13.79
C VAL A 54 5.04 7.85 -14.57
N VAL A 55 6.12 8.16 -13.88
CA VAL A 55 7.48 8.22 -14.43
C VAL A 55 8.28 7.04 -13.89
N GLU A 56 8.73 6.15 -14.78
CA GLU A 56 9.41 4.90 -14.41
C GLU A 56 10.71 4.74 -15.19
N ARG A 57 11.81 4.53 -14.44
CA ARG A 57 13.17 4.40 -15.01
C ARG A 57 13.29 3.17 -15.92
N ARG A 58 12.54 2.11 -15.63
CA ARG A 58 12.56 0.85 -16.38
C ARG A 58 11.83 1.01 -17.71
N ALA A 59 12.35 0.36 -18.74
CA ALA A 59 11.74 0.37 -20.07
C ALA A 59 10.46 -0.50 -20.15
N ASN A 60 10.33 -1.49 -19.26
CA ASN A 60 9.20 -2.41 -19.17
C ASN A 60 9.00 -2.88 -17.70
N GLN A 61 8.02 -3.76 -17.44
CA GLN A 61 7.76 -4.32 -16.10
C GLN A 61 8.55 -5.60 -15.80
N GLU A 62 9.58 -5.93 -16.58
CA GLU A 62 10.39 -7.10 -16.29
C GLU A 62 11.23 -6.86 -15.03
N LEU A 63 11.06 -7.74 -14.06
CA LEU A 63 11.81 -7.76 -12.82
C LEU A 63 12.74 -8.96 -12.81
N VAL A 64 14.04 -8.70 -12.83
CA VAL A 64 15.06 -9.74 -12.68
C VAL A 64 15.13 -10.21 -11.22
N GLU A 65 15.02 -9.27 -10.26
CA GLU A 65 15.09 -9.55 -8.82
C GLU A 65 13.70 -9.88 -8.22
N THR A 66 13.63 -10.88 -7.34
CA THR A 66 12.45 -11.14 -6.52
C THR A 66 12.61 -10.51 -5.14
N ARG A 67 11.69 -9.63 -4.73
CA ARG A 67 11.73 -8.95 -3.41
C ARG A 67 10.54 -9.33 -2.51
N ALA A 68 9.30 -9.12 -2.96
CA ALA A 68 8.10 -9.54 -2.22
C ALA A 68 7.59 -10.94 -2.64
N GLY A 69 7.10 -11.69 -1.66
CA GLY A 69 6.62 -13.07 -1.84
C GLY A 69 5.09 -13.24 -1.82
N GLY A 70 4.30 -12.18 -1.61
CA GLY A 70 2.84 -12.29 -1.62
C GLY A 70 2.07 -11.10 -1.04
N LEU A 71 0.75 -11.23 -1.07
CA LEU A 71 -0.23 -10.29 -0.55
C LEU A 71 -0.87 -10.81 0.74
N HIS A 72 -1.07 -9.93 1.71
CA HIS A 72 -1.74 -10.24 2.97
C HIS A 72 -3.24 -9.93 2.89
N ALA A 73 -4.01 -10.48 3.83
CA ALA A 73 -5.47 -10.36 3.86
C ALA A 73 -5.98 -8.93 3.63
N ARG A 74 -5.41 -7.91 4.31
CA ARG A 74 -5.86 -6.52 4.13
C ARG A 74 -5.62 -6.00 2.71
N SER A 75 -4.51 -6.36 2.08
CA SER A 75 -4.22 -5.95 0.70
C SER A 75 -5.16 -6.66 -0.28
N ILE A 76 -5.54 -7.90 -0.01
CA ILE A 76 -6.55 -8.62 -0.82
C ILE A 76 -7.93 -7.97 -0.64
N GLU A 77 -8.33 -7.64 0.60
CA GLU A 77 -9.57 -6.90 0.85
C GLU A 77 -9.61 -5.57 0.08
N ILE A 78 -8.49 -4.84 0.03
CA ILE A 78 -8.40 -3.59 -0.74
C ILE A 78 -8.59 -3.83 -2.24
N LEU A 79 -7.95 -4.86 -2.79
CA LEU A 79 -8.11 -5.21 -4.21
C LEU A 79 -9.54 -5.66 -4.52
N ASP A 80 -10.20 -6.33 -3.58
CA ASP A 80 -11.59 -6.76 -3.70
C ASP A 80 -12.56 -5.58 -3.57
N GLN A 81 -12.26 -4.60 -2.71
CA GLN A 81 -12.95 -3.29 -2.67
C GLN A 81 -12.81 -2.50 -3.98
N ARG A 82 -11.97 -2.94 -4.93
CA ARG A 82 -11.85 -2.38 -6.30
C ARG A 82 -12.32 -3.36 -7.37
N GLY A 83 -12.79 -4.54 -7.00
CA GLY A 83 -13.25 -5.58 -7.93
C GLY A 83 -12.13 -6.24 -8.74
N VAL A 84 -10.86 -6.16 -8.29
CA VAL A 84 -9.70 -6.69 -9.03
C VAL A 84 -8.94 -7.82 -8.33
N ALA A 85 -9.37 -8.24 -7.12
CA ALA A 85 -8.71 -9.31 -6.37
C ALA A 85 -8.55 -10.62 -7.16
N ASP A 86 -9.57 -11.00 -7.95
CA ASP A 86 -9.56 -12.23 -8.76
C ASP A 86 -8.40 -12.31 -9.77
N ARG A 87 -7.87 -11.16 -10.21
CA ARG A 87 -6.68 -11.13 -11.08
C ARG A 87 -5.46 -11.73 -10.38
N PHE A 88 -5.30 -11.43 -9.10
CA PHE A 88 -4.20 -11.91 -8.27
C PHE A 88 -4.44 -13.34 -7.77
N LEU A 89 -5.68 -13.66 -7.41
CA LEU A 89 -6.05 -14.99 -6.91
C LEU A 89 -5.86 -16.09 -7.97
N ARG A 90 -6.08 -15.78 -9.26
CA ARG A 90 -5.91 -16.74 -10.36
C ARG A 90 -4.46 -17.12 -10.63
N GLU A 91 -3.51 -16.24 -10.28
CA GLU A 91 -2.09 -16.45 -10.54
C GLU A 91 -1.30 -16.85 -9.29
N GLY A 92 -1.83 -16.56 -8.09
CA GLY A 92 -1.18 -16.85 -6.83
C GLY A 92 -1.65 -18.14 -6.16
N GLN A 93 -0.90 -18.56 -5.15
CA GLN A 93 -1.28 -19.68 -4.30
C GLN A 93 -1.83 -19.17 -2.97
N ILE A 94 -3.05 -19.59 -2.63
CA ILE A 94 -3.68 -19.25 -1.35
C ILE A 94 -2.98 -19.99 -0.21
N VAL A 95 -2.63 -19.26 0.85
CA VAL A 95 -2.02 -19.82 2.07
C VAL A 95 -2.68 -19.21 3.30
N GLN A 96 -3.24 -20.04 4.17
CA GLN A 96 -3.86 -19.61 5.44
C GLN A 96 -2.83 -19.55 6.58
N LEU A 97 -1.72 -18.86 6.33
CA LEU A 97 -0.59 -18.77 7.26
C LEU A 97 -0.01 -17.37 7.27
N ALA A 98 0.11 -16.79 8.46
CA ALA A 98 1.03 -15.69 8.73
C ALA A 98 2.25 -16.19 9.52
N GLY A 99 3.30 -15.38 9.59
CA GLY A 99 4.52 -15.71 10.32
C GLY A 99 4.97 -14.58 11.22
N PHE A 100 5.39 -14.91 12.44
CA PHE A 100 6.06 -13.97 13.34
C PHE A 100 7.34 -14.61 13.89
N ALA A 101 8.51 -14.08 13.54
CA ALA A 101 9.81 -14.66 13.94
C ALA A 101 9.90 -16.18 13.67
N TRP A 102 9.43 -16.61 12.49
CA TRP A 102 9.29 -18.01 12.03
C TRP A 102 8.27 -18.87 12.79
N THR A 103 7.61 -18.33 13.79
CA THR A 103 6.43 -18.96 14.38
C THR A 103 5.28 -18.90 13.38
N ARG A 104 4.68 -20.05 13.10
CA ARG A 104 3.54 -20.19 12.20
C ARG A 104 2.25 -19.78 12.90
N LEU A 105 1.52 -18.84 12.31
CA LEU A 105 0.23 -18.35 12.80
C LEU A 105 -0.86 -18.81 11.84
N ASP A 106 -1.69 -19.76 12.26
CA ASP A 106 -2.92 -20.09 11.55
C ASP A 106 -3.88 -18.87 11.61
N ILE A 107 -4.22 -18.35 10.44
CA ILE A 107 -5.10 -17.19 10.27
C ILE A 107 -6.47 -17.56 9.69
N SER A 108 -6.74 -18.84 9.46
CA SER A 108 -7.98 -19.33 8.84
C SER A 108 -9.25 -18.93 9.62
N GLY A 109 -9.12 -18.70 10.93
CA GLY A 109 -10.21 -18.28 11.81
C GLY A 109 -10.34 -16.76 12.02
N LEU A 110 -9.62 -15.92 11.28
CA LEU A 110 -9.81 -14.46 11.39
C LEU A 110 -11.15 -14.06 10.73
N PRO A 111 -11.95 -13.16 11.35
CA PRO A 111 -13.23 -12.70 10.80
C PRO A 111 -13.03 -11.75 9.61
N THR A 112 -12.73 -12.36 8.47
CA THR A 112 -12.66 -11.76 7.13
C THR A 112 -12.90 -12.87 6.11
N ARG A 113 -13.51 -12.52 4.97
CA ARG A 113 -13.64 -13.47 3.84
C ARG A 113 -12.30 -13.85 3.23
N HIS A 114 -11.30 -12.99 3.42
CA HIS A 114 -9.94 -13.20 2.93
C HIS A 114 -9.02 -13.63 4.06
N ALA A 115 -9.42 -14.67 4.82
CA ALA A 115 -8.65 -15.24 5.95
C ALA A 115 -7.43 -16.06 5.45
N TYR A 116 -6.66 -15.47 4.55
CA TYR A 116 -5.53 -16.04 3.84
C TYR A 116 -4.61 -14.94 3.29
N GLY A 117 -3.36 -15.31 3.05
CA GLY A 117 -2.47 -14.60 2.14
C GLY A 117 -2.46 -15.25 0.76
N VAL A 118 -1.91 -14.54 -0.23
CA VAL A 118 -1.69 -15.04 -1.58
C VAL A 118 -0.19 -15.00 -1.86
N ALA A 119 0.43 -16.17 -1.91
CA ALA A 119 1.82 -16.32 -2.34
C ALA A 119 1.89 -16.04 -3.84
N LEU A 120 2.46 -14.90 -4.19
CA LEU A 120 2.57 -14.41 -5.56
C LEU A 120 3.82 -13.54 -5.65
N ARG A 121 4.67 -13.85 -6.63
CA ARG A 121 5.93 -13.12 -6.81
C ARG A 121 5.63 -11.68 -7.23
N GLN A 122 6.46 -10.75 -6.75
CA GLN A 122 6.30 -9.32 -7.04
C GLN A 122 6.24 -9.00 -8.54
N SER A 123 6.95 -9.74 -9.39
CA SER A 123 6.88 -9.58 -10.85
C SER A 123 5.46 -9.74 -11.40
N HIS A 124 4.70 -10.71 -10.88
CA HIS A 124 3.30 -10.90 -11.26
C HIS A 124 2.42 -9.79 -10.69
N ILE A 125 2.65 -9.40 -9.43
CA ILE A 125 1.90 -8.29 -8.80
C ILE A 125 2.07 -6.99 -9.60
N GLU A 126 3.31 -6.62 -9.96
CA GLU A 126 3.60 -5.42 -10.76
C GLU A 126 3.01 -5.50 -12.16
N ARG A 127 3.08 -6.66 -12.81
CA ARG A 127 2.45 -6.84 -14.13
C ARG A 127 0.93 -6.67 -14.05
N ILE A 128 0.26 -7.38 -13.14
CA ILE A 128 -1.21 -7.30 -12.98
C ILE A 128 -1.65 -5.87 -12.66
N LEU A 129 -0.92 -5.15 -11.80
CA LEU A 129 -1.19 -3.75 -11.50
C LEU A 129 -0.94 -2.84 -12.72
N ALA A 130 0.12 -3.09 -13.49
CA ALA A 130 0.40 -2.32 -14.69
C ALA A 130 -0.67 -2.53 -15.76
N ASP A 131 -1.09 -3.78 -16.00
CA ASP A 131 -2.18 -4.13 -16.92
C ASP A 131 -3.46 -3.37 -16.52
N TRP A 132 -3.78 -3.32 -15.21
CA TRP A 132 -4.92 -2.57 -14.70
C TRP A 132 -4.79 -1.04 -14.89
N VAL A 133 -3.61 -0.48 -14.65
CA VAL A 133 -3.32 0.95 -14.86
C VAL A 133 -3.40 1.33 -16.35
N GLU A 134 -2.98 0.44 -17.25
CA GLU A 134 -3.09 0.61 -18.70
C GLU A 134 -4.57 0.57 -19.16
N GLU A 135 -5.40 -0.32 -18.58
CA GLU A 135 -6.86 -0.33 -18.81
C GLU A 135 -7.54 0.97 -18.36
N LEU A 136 -7.01 1.61 -17.31
CA LEU A 136 -7.46 2.92 -16.83
C LEU A 136 -6.89 4.10 -17.65
N ALA A 137 -6.16 3.81 -18.73
CA ALA A 137 -5.57 4.79 -19.65
C ALA A 137 -4.62 5.80 -18.99
N VAL A 138 -3.95 5.41 -17.89
CA VAL A 138 -2.96 6.26 -17.24
C VAL A 138 -1.63 6.25 -18.02
N PRO A 139 -1.09 7.40 -18.42
CA PRO A 139 0.21 7.46 -19.09
C PRO A 139 1.36 7.04 -18.17
N ILE A 140 2.21 6.13 -18.68
CA ILE A 140 3.46 5.71 -18.04
C ILE A 140 4.65 6.12 -18.92
N TYR A 141 5.43 7.10 -18.46
CA TYR A 141 6.70 7.51 -19.07
C TYR A 141 7.80 6.52 -18.69
N ARG A 142 7.90 5.43 -19.45
CA ARG A 142 8.93 4.38 -19.28
C ARG A 142 10.30 4.85 -19.76
N GLY A 143 11.37 4.23 -19.24
CA GLY A 143 12.74 4.61 -19.56
C GLY A 143 13.11 6.03 -19.12
N SER A 144 12.33 6.63 -18.23
CA SER A 144 12.48 8.01 -17.77
C SER A 144 12.58 8.05 -16.25
N GLU A 145 13.54 8.78 -15.70
CA GLU A 145 13.73 8.93 -14.25
C GLU A 145 13.52 10.39 -13.84
N VAL A 146 12.87 10.61 -12.69
CA VAL A 146 12.84 11.95 -12.07
C VAL A 146 14.24 12.25 -11.52
N THR A 147 14.85 13.35 -11.96
CA THR A 147 16.21 13.76 -11.59
C THR A 147 16.23 14.94 -10.62
N GLY A 148 15.10 15.63 -10.46
CA GLY A 148 14.94 16.75 -9.54
C GLY A 148 13.56 17.37 -9.68
N PHE A 149 13.26 18.35 -8.83
CA PHE A 149 12.05 19.16 -8.95
C PHE A 149 12.24 20.53 -8.30
N ALA A 150 11.38 21.48 -8.67
CA ALA A 150 11.27 22.79 -8.03
C ALA A 150 9.81 23.08 -7.69
N GLN A 151 9.54 23.53 -6.45
CA GLN A 151 8.21 23.97 -6.02
C GLN A 151 8.11 25.48 -6.19
N ASP A 152 7.05 25.95 -6.84
CA ASP A 152 6.76 27.38 -6.93
C ASP A 152 5.76 27.76 -5.82
N GLU A 153 6.25 28.55 -4.85
CA GLU A 153 5.48 29.00 -3.68
C GLU A 153 4.97 30.44 -3.80
N THR A 154 5.33 31.18 -4.85
CA THR A 154 4.99 32.61 -4.98
C THR A 154 4.19 32.92 -6.25
N GLY A 155 2.99 33.48 -6.09
CA GLY A 155 2.15 34.02 -7.18
C GLY A 155 0.89 33.19 -7.50
N ASP A 156 0.16 33.59 -8.54
CA ASP A 156 -1.06 32.93 -9.05
C ASP A 156 -0.76 31.61 -9.81
N GLU A 157 0.51 31.20 -9.92
CA GLU A 157 0.98 30.02 -10.69
C GLU A 157 1.56 28.91 -9.78
N THR A 158 0.81 28.50 -8.75
CA THR A 158 1.27 27.45 -7.82
C THR A 158 1.41 26.10 -8.52
N GLY A 159 2.54 25.40 -8.36
CA GLY A 159 2.78 24.09 -8.97
C GLY A 159 4.15 23.52 -8.65
N ILE A 160 4.49 22.39 -9.29
CA ILE A 160 5.79 21.75 -9.21
C ILE A 160 6.31 21.42 -10.62
N ASP A 161 7.55 21.81 -10.88
CA ASP A 161 8.29 21.42 -12.09
C ASP A 161 9.10 20.16 -11.79
N VAL A 162 8.81 19.08 -12.51
CA VAL A 162 9.46 17.78 -12.33
C VAL A 162 10.45 17.56 -13.47
N ALA A 163 11.74 17.58 -13.16
CA ALA A 163 12.80 17.35 -14.12
C ALA A 163 12.97 15.84 -14.38
N LEU A 164 13.00 15.47 -15.66
CA LEU A 164 13.18 14.09 -16.11
C LEU A 164 14.58 13.88 -16.73
N SER A 165 15.02 12.64 -16.75
CA SER A 165 16.18 12.19 -17.53
C SER A 165 15.98 12.55 -19.01
N GLY A 166 17.03 13.06 -19.66
CA GLY A 166 16.95 13.55 -21.05
C GLY A 166 16.54 15.02 -21.18
N GLY A 167 16.36 15.74 -20.06
CA GLY A 167 16.19 17.20 -20.05
C GLY A 167 14.76 17.71 -20.24
N ARG A 168 13.78 16.81 -20.36
CA ARG A 168 12.35 17.16 -20.35
C ARG A 168 11.92 17.56 -18.93
N THR A 169 11.00 18.50 -18.83
CA THR A 169 10.33 18.88 -17.57
C THR A 169 8.82 18.66 -17.72
N LEU A 170 8.16 18.21 -16.64
CA LEU A 170 6.70 18.14 -16.55
C LEU A 170 6.21 19.10 -15.47
N ARG A 171 5.19 19.91 -15.77
CA ARG A 171 4.49 20.74 -14.79
C ARG A 171 3.34 19.98 -14.15
N ALA A 172 3.25 19.97 -12.83
CA ALA A 172 2.14 19.36 -12.09
C ALA A 172 1.66 20.16 -10.88
N ASN A 173 0.52 19.78 -10.29
CA ASN A 173 0.06 20.37 -9.02
C ASN A 173 0.71 19.68 -7.81
N TYR A 174 1.03 18.39 -7.95
CA TYR A 174 1.62 17.55 -6.91
C TYR A 174 2.59 16.51 -7.51
N LEU A 175 3.60 16.16 -6.71
CA LEU A 175 4.53 15.07 -6.99
C LEU A 175 4.46 14.05 -5.84
N VAL A 176 4.32 12.78 -6.18
CA VAL A 176 4.38 11.69 -5.20
C VAL A 176 5.57 10.79 -5.47
N GLY A 177 6.48 10.71 -4.50
CA GLY A 177 7.62 9.80 -4.49
C GLY A 177 7.19 8.39 -4.12
N CYS A 178 7.18 7.51 -5.12
CA CYS A 178 6.98 6.05 -5.02
C CYS A 178 8.24 5.31 -5.54
N ASP A 179 9.41 5.95 -5.44
CA ASP A 179 10.67 5.63 -6.10
C ASP A 179 11.63 4.77 -5.25
N GLY A 180 11.08 4.08 -4.25
CA GLY A 180 11.77 3.06 -3.46
C GLY A 180 12.65 3.58 -2.32
N GLY A 181 13.32 2.67 -1.61
CA GLY A 181 14.09 2.99 -0.38
C GLY A 181 15.18 4.05 -0.55
N ARG A 182 15.72 4.19 -1.76
CA ARG A 182 16.76 5.17 -2.11
C ARG A 182 16.21 6.50 -2.66
N SER A 183 14.89 6.71 -2.54
CA SER A 183 14.10 7.82 -3.07
C SER A 183 14.89 9.11 -3.28
N LEU A 184 14.94 9.54 -4.54
CA LEU A 184 15.45 10.84 -4.93
C LEU A 184 14.47 11.91 -4.47
N VAL A 185 13.17 11.67 -4.61
CA VAL A 185 12.12 12.62 -4.23
C VAL A 185 12.22 12.99 -2.75
N ARG A 186 12.35 12.01 -1.84
CA ARG A 186 12.53 12.24 -0.40
C ARG A 186 13.75 13.13 -0.11
N LYS A 187 14.90 12.79 -0.71
CA LYS A 187 16.16 13.50 -0.49
C LYS A 187 16.10 14.94 -1.00
N ALA A 188 15.58 15.13 -2.21
CA ALA A 188 15.43 16.45 -2.81
C ALA A 188 14.41 17.33 -2.07
N ALA A 189 13.40 16.71 -1.44
CA ALA A 189 12.44 17.40 -0.57
C ALA A 189 13.03 17.80 0.80
N GLY A 190 14.28 17.43 1.11
CA GLY A 190 14.89 17.69 2.41
C GLY A 190 14.21 16.92 3.56
N ILE A 191 13.55 15.80 3.27
CA ILE A 191 12.84 15.01 4.29
C ILE A 191 13.81 13.99 4.90
N ASP A 192 14.03 14.11 6.21
CA ASP A 192 14.90 13.20 6.96
C ASP A 192 14.41 11.76 6.93
N PHE A 193 15.36 10.82 6.94
CA PHE A 193 15.07 9.38 6.96
C PHE A 193 15.63 8.73 8.23
N VAL A 194 14.83 8.86 9.28
CA VAL A 194 15.19 8.55 10.67
C VAL A 194 15.08 7.06 10.93
N GLY A 195 16.05 6.48 11.62
CA GLY A 195 16.03 5.07 11.95
C GLY A 195 17.36 4.52 12.43
N SER A 196 17.48 3.19 12.38
CA SER A 196 18.64 2.46 12.89
C SER A 196 19.68 2.17 11.80
N GLU A 197 20.93 2.01 12.24
CA GLU A 197 21.99 1.47 11.40
C GLU A 197 21.88 -0.07 11.29
N PRO A 198 22.38 -0.68 10.20
CA PRO A 198 22.29 -2.12 10.01
C PRO A 198 23.07 -2.89 11.06
N THR A 199 22.49 -4.02 11.50
CA THR A 199 23.09 -4.95 12.46
C THR A 199 23.24 -6.37 11.91
N LEU A 200 22.58 -6.68 10.79
CA LEU A 200 22.79 -7.90 10.02
C LEU A 200 22.83 -7.58 8.52
N SER A 201 23.52 -8.42 7.77
CA SER A 201 23.56 -8.38 6.30
C SER A 201 23.22 -9.76 5.76
N ASN A 202 22.38 -9.80 4.73
CA ASN A 202 21.99 -11.01 4.04
C ASN A 202 22.28 -10.87 2.55
N LEU A 203 22.65 -12.00 1.94
CA LEU A 203 22.64 -12.16 0.50
C LEU A 203 21.36 -12.85 0.07
N MET A 204 20.79 -12.37 -1.01
CA MET A 204 19.74 -13.04 -1.76
C MET A 204 20.18 -13.19 -3.20
N ALA A 205 19.99 -14.37 -3.77
CA ALA A 205 20.41 -14.63 -5.15
C ALA A 205 19.53 -15.68 -5.81
N GLU A 206 19.41 -15.62 -7.13
CA GLU A 206 18.87 -16.71 -7.93
C GLU A 206 19.98 -17.29 -8.80
N VAL A 207 20.36 -18.54 -8.55
CA VAL A 207 21.55 -19.18 -9.13
C VAL A 207 21.23 -20.58 -9.65
N GLU A 208 22.10 -21.12 -10.49
CA GLU A 208 22.14 -22.56 -10.76
C GLU A 208 23.07 -23.24 -9.76
N MET A 209 22.75 -24.46 -9.34
CA MET A 209 23.60 -25.31 -8.50
C MET A 209 23.79 -26.67 -9.20
N ARG A 210 25.01 -27.20 -9.17
CA ARG A 210 25.32 -28.52 -9.74
C ARG A 210 24.83 -29.65 -8.85
N GLU A 211 24.94 -29.44 -7.55
CA GLU A 211 24.46 -30.36 -6.53
C GLU A 211 23.08 -29.91 -6.04
N THR A 212 22.21 -30.89 -5.76
CA THR A 212 20.87 -30.56 -5.22
C THR A 212 20.99 -30.33 -3.72
N PRO A 213 20.69 -29.12 -3.21
CA PRO A 213 20.72 -28.85 -1.79
C PRO A 213 19.49 -29.44 -1.08
N ALA A 214 19.55 -29.51 0.25
CA ALA A 214 18.35 -29.71 1.07
C ALA A 214 17.50 -28.43 1.04
N TRP A 215 16.24 -28.56 0.62
CA TRP A 215 15.30 -27.45 0.55
C TRP A 215 14.76 -27.06 1.92
N GLY A 216 14.49 -25.77 2.09
CA GLY A 216 13.81 -25.24 3.27
C GLY A 216 14.61 -24.17 4.00
N LEU A 217 14.11 -23.82 5.18
CA LEU A 217 14.69 -22.82 6.06
C LEU A 217 15.63 -23.48 7.06
N ARG A 218 16.73 -22.80 7.37
CA ARG A 218 17.73 -23.20 8.37
C ARG A 218 18.01 -22.03 9.30
N HIS A 219 18.02 -22.27 10.60
CA HIS A 219 18.53 -21.33 11.62
C HIS A 219 19.76 -21.94 12.27
N ASP A 220 20.82 -21.16 12.39
CA ASP A 220 22.03 -21.57 13.10
C ASP A 220 22.75 -20.39 13.76
N ALA A 221 23.95 -20.64 14.25
CA ALA A 221 24.78 -19.66 14.94
C ALA A 221 25.33 -18.56 14.02
N LEU A 222 25.00 -18.50 12.71
CA LEU A 222 25.28 -17.34 11.86
C LEU A 222 24.02 -16.51 11.62
N GLY A 223 22.84 -17.13 11.62
CA GLY A 223 21.57 -16.45 11.43
C GLY A 223 20.55 -17.35 10.76
N PHE A 224 19.85 -16.79 9.78
CA PHE A 224 18.82 -17.52 9.05
C PHE A 224 19.14 -17.63 7.56
N HIS A 225 18.81 -18.80 7.02
CA HIS A 225 19.15 -19.19 5.67
C HIS A 225 17.99 -19.93 5.03
N GLY A 226 17.89 -19.88 3.72
CA GLY A 226 16.82 -20.50 2.97
C GLY A 226 17.27 -20.87 1.57
N LEU A 227 16.97 -22.11 1.17
CA LEU A 227 17.15 -22.60 -0.19
C LEU A 227 15.81 -23.10 -0.70
N SER A 228 15.36 -22.57 -1.84
CA SER A 228 14.10 -22.98 -2.47
C SER A 228 14.23 -23.03 -3.99
N LYS A 229 13.50 -23.96 -4.62
CA LYS A 229 13.42 -24.05 -6.07
C LYS A 229 12.46 -22.99 -6.63
N THR A 230 12.88 -22.31 -7.68
CA THR A 230 12.07 -21.35 -8.43
C THR A 230 11.35 -22.03 -9.61
N GLU A 231 10.35 -21.36 -10.20
CA GLU A 231 9.66 -21.83 -11.40
C GLU A 231 10.58 -21.96 -12.62
N SER A 232 11.67 -21.17 -12.68
CA SER A 232 12.68 -21.26 -13.75
C SER A 232 13.55 -22.53 -13.62
N GLY A 233 13.43 -23.25 -12.51
CA GLY A 233 14.29 -24.37 -12.15
C GLY A 233 15.57 -23.97 -11.42
N ARG A 234 15.87 -22.67 -11.29
CA ARG A 234 16.99 -22.13 -10.50
C ARG A 234 16.72 -22.23 -9.00
N VAL A 235 17.77 -22.00 -8.20
CA VAL A 235 17.71 -21.96 -6.74
C VAL A 235 17.67 -20.52 -6.27
N LEU A 236 16.63 -20.17 -5.52
CA LEU A 236 16.60 -18.96 -4.72
C LEU A 236 17.33 -19.22 -3.39
N VAL A 237 18.35 -18.41 -3.13
CA VAL A 237 19.20 -18.45 -1.94
C VAL A 237 18.91 -17.22 -1.10
N VAL A 238 18.76 -17.42 0.21
CA VAL A 238 18.87 -16.38 1.24
C VAL A 238 19.88 -16.88 2.26
N VAL A 239 20.92 -16.10 2.56
CA VAL A 239 21.97 -16.48 3.51
C VAL A 239 22.44 -15.28 4.31
N THR A 240 22.59 -15.43 5.63
CA THR A 240 23.16 -14.38 6.49
C THR A 240 24.68 -14.33 6.33
N GLU A 241 25.23 -13.13 6.06
CA GLU A 241 26.67 -12.92 5.98
C GLU A 241 27.31 -12.90 7.38
N ALA A 242 28.52 -13.45 7.50
CA ALA A 242 29.23 -13.50 8.78
C ALA A 242 29.71 -12.14 9.30
N THR A 243 29.83 -11.13 8.42
CA THR A 243 30.35 -9.79 8.73
C THR A 243 29.51 -8.70 8.08
N LEU A 244 29.38 -7.55 8.76
CA LEU A 244 28.71 -6.36 8.23
C LEU A 244 29.59 -5.54 7.28
N ASP A 245 30.91 -5.66 7.38
CA ASP A 245 31.89 -4.82 6.68
C ASP A 245 32.10 -5.22 5.20
N ARG A 246 31.01 -5.40 4.43
CA ARG A 246 31.09 -5.58 2.97
C ARG A 246 30.40 -4.42 2.26
N ALA A 247 31.23 -3.52 1.71
CA ALA A 247 30.78 -2.41 0.87
C ALA A 247 30.76 -2.82 -0.62
N GLY A 248 29.81 -2.28 -1.38
CA GLY A 248 29.71 -2.48 -2.83
C GLY A 248 28.67 -3.53 -3.26
N GLN A 249 28.63 -3.80 -4.56
CA GLN A 249 27.73 -4.81 -5.13
C GLN A 249 28.21 -6.22 -4.74
N PRO A 250 27.29 -7.10 -4.32
CA PRO A 250 27.66 -8.47 -3.96
C PRO A 250 28.13 -9.25 -5.17
N THR A 251 29.15 -10.10 -4.96
CA THR A 251 29.75 -10.93 -6.00
C THR A 251 29.37 -12.41 -5.86
N LEU A 252 29.64 -13.20 -6.89
CA LEU A 252 29.47 -14.66 -6.83
C LEU A 252 30.38 -15.28 -5.76
N THR A 253 31.57 -14.72 -5.55
CA THR A 253 32.49 -15.12 -4.48
C THR A 253 31.91 -14.83 -3.10
N ASP A 254 31.29 -13.66 -2.89
CA ASP A 254 30.62 -13.36 -1.61
C ASP A 254 29.54 -14.41 -1.28
N LEU A 255 28.77 -14.82 -2.29
CA LEU A 255 27.72 -15.83 -2.13
C LEU A 255 28.31 -17.22 -1.85
N SER A 256 29.38 -17.61 -2.55
CA SER A 256 30.09 -18.88 -2.31
C SER A 256 30.68 -18.93 -0.90
N ASP A 257 31.37 -17.87 -0.47
CA ASP A 257 31.91 -17.76 0.89
C ASP A 257 30.81 -17.92 1.96
N ALA A 258 29.67 -17.26 1.76
CA ALA A 258 28.55 -17.33 2.69
C ALA A 258 27.91 -18.73 2.73
N LEU A 259 27.72 -19.38 1.58
CA LEU A 259 27.20 -20.75 1.52
C LEU A 259 28.18 -21.75 2.14
N MET A 260 29.48 -21.63 1.86
CA MET A 260 30.52 -22.46 2.48
C MET A 260 30.49 -22.33 4.01
N ALA A 261 30.33 -21.12 4.55
CA ALA A 261 30.27 -20.89 5.99
C ALA A 261 29.06 -21.53 6.67
N VAL A 262 27.93 -21.63 5.97
CA VAL A 262 26.65 -22.09 6.53
C VAL A 262 26.38 -23.58 6.28
N TYR A 263 26.63 -24.03 5.03
CA TYR A 263 26.31 -25.37 4.56
C TYR A 263 27.55 -26.26 4.41
N GLY A 264 28.76 -25.71 4.52
CA GLY A 264 30.01 -26.45 4.29
C GLY A 264 30.29 -26.77 2.81
N THR A 265 29.43 -26.31 1.92
CA THR A 265 29.52 -26.44 0.46
C THR A 265 28.81 -25.25 -0.19
N ASP A 266 29.21 -24.90 -1.40
CA ASP A 266 28.55 -23.90 -2.24
C ASP A 266 27.67 -24.56 -3.32
N PHE A 267 27.55 -25.89 -3.28
CA PHE A 267 26.77 -26.73 -4.18
C PHE A 267 27.18 -26.62 -5.66
N GLY A 268 28.40 -26.15 -5.93
CA GLY A 268 28.87 -25.86 -7.28
C GLY A 268 28.02 -24.77 -7.94
N LEU A 269 27.71 -23.70 -7.20
CA LEU A 269 26.92 -22.58 -7.69
C LEU A 269 27.54 -21.95 -8.94
N GLN A 270 26.70 -21.58 -9.90
CA GLN A 270 27.11 -21.00 -11.17
C GLN A 270 25.99 -20.14 -11.77
N ASN A 271 26.33 -19.36 -12.79
CA ASN A 271 25.39 -18.61 -13.62
C ASN A 271 24.34 -17.82 -12.80
N PRO A 272 24.74 -16.86 -11.95
CA PRO A 272 23.76 -16.06 -11.19
C PRO A 272 22.87 -15.27 -12.15
N ALA A 273 21.56 -15.35 -11.98
CA ALA A 273 20.62 -14.44 -12.64
C ALA A 273 20.73 -13.04 -12.02
N TRP A 274 20.87 -12.99 -10.69
CA TRP A 274 21.12 -11.78 -9.91
C TRP A 274 21.66 -12.14 -8.52
N ILE A 275 22.34 -11.19 -7.89
CA ILE A 275 22.78 -11.25 -6.50
C ILE A 275 22.51 -9.88 -5.88
N SER A 276 21.83 -9.87 -4.73
CA SER A 276 21.49 -8.67 -4.00
C SER A 276 21.87 -8.80 -2.54
N ARG A 277 22.23 -7.67 -1.93
CA ARG A 277 22.56 -7.57 -0.51
C ARG A 277 21.54 -6.67 0.15
N PHE A 278 20.96 -7.15 1.25
CA PHE A 278 20.01 -6.39 2.04
C PHE A 278 20.34 -6.52 3.52
N THR A 279 20.03 -5.47 4.27
CA THR A 279 20.27 -5.40 5.71
C THR A 279 18.96 -5.28 6.47
N ASP A 280 19.03 -5.29 7.79
CA ASP A 280 17.91 -4.96 8.69
C ASP A 280 17.79 -3.48 9.00
N VAL A 281 18.35 -2.61 8.16
CA VAL A 281 18.14 -1.16 8.29
C VAL A 281 16.64 -0.87 8.35
N THR A 282 16.23 -0.17 9.40
CA THR A 282 14.84 0.29 9.56
C THR A 282 14.85 1.81 9.57
N ARG A 283 14.22 2.44 8.58
CA ARG A 283 14.14 3.91 8.49
C ARG A 283 12.76 4.33 8.02
N GLN A 284 12.33 5.49 8.50
CA GLN A 284 11.05 6.10 8.16
C GLN A 284 11.24 7.59 7.88
N ALA A 285 10.51 8.11 6.90
CA ALA A 285 10.52 9.51 6.53
C ALA A 285 9.87 10.32 7.65
N ALA A 286 10.58 11.35 8.16
CA ALA A 286 10.11 12.17 9.27
C ALA A 286 8.79 12.90 8.97
N SER A 287 8.52 13.18 7.70
CA SER A 287 7.22 13.62 7.21
C SER A 287 6.86 12.86 5.92
N TYR A 288 5.58 12.61 5.71
CA TYR A 288 5.08 12.00 4.48
C TYR A 288 4.64 13.05 3.46
N ARG A 289 4.67 14.33 3.85
CA ARG A 289 4.30 15.48 3.03
C ARG A 289 5.22 16.66 3.33
N ASN A 290 5.73 17.30 2.28
CA ASN A 290 6.35 18.62 2.34
C ASN A 290 5.75 19.49 1.23
N GLY A 291 4.81 20.36 1.58
CA GLY A 291 4.05 21.17 0.61
C GLY A 291 3.30 20.30 -0.40
N ARG A 292 3.73 20.37 -1.66
CA ARG A 292 3.16 19.64 -2.82
C ARG A 292 3.86 18.31 -3.12
N VAL A 293 4.86 17.95 -2.32
CA VAL A 293 5.59 16.69 -2.43
C VAL A 293 5.12 15.72 -1.36
N LEU A 294 4.72 14.52 -1.76
CA LEU A 294 4.34 13.43 -0.85
C LEU A 294 5.18 12.18 -1.09
N LEU A 295 5.25 11.28 -0.11
CA LEU A 295 6.00 10.03 -0.19
C LEU A 295 5.10 8.85 0.17
N ALA A 296 5.20 7.73 -0.55
CA ALA A 296 4.46 6.50 -0.26
C ALA A 296 5.33 5.25 -0.46
N GLY A 297 5.02 4.18 0.30
CA GLY A 297 5.74 2.91 0.22
C GLY A 297 7.20 3.03 0.66
N ASP A 298 8.10 2.31 -0.02
CA ASP A 298 9.52 2.27 0.36
C ASP A 298 10.22 3.64 0.34
N ALA A 299 9.68 4.61 -0.40
CA ALA A 299 10.17 6.00 -0.36
C ALA A 299 9.93 6.65 1.02
N ALA A 300 8.89 6.21 1.74
CA ALA A 300 8.51 6.69 3.05
C ALA A 300 8.99 5.79 4.20
N HIS A 301 9.17 4.48 3.98
CA HIS A 301 9.62 3.55 5.04
C HIS A 301 10.33 2.33 4.48
N ILE A 302 11.47 1.97 5.05
CA ILE A 302 12.16 0.70 4.78
C ILE A 302 12.35 -0.09 6.06
N HIS A 303 12.30 -1.39 5.93
CA HIS A 303 12.53 -2.34 7.01
C HIS A 303 12.91 -3.70 6.44
N HIS A 304 13.37 -4.61 7.31
CA HIS A 304 13.63 -5.99 6.92
C HIS A 304 12.37 -6.67 6.36
N SER A 305 12.53 -7.55 5.37
CA SER A 305 11.43 -8.28 4.71
C SER A 305 10.74 -9.34 5.57
N VAL A 306 11.12 -9.48 6.85
CA VAL A 306 10.58 -10.52 7.73
C VAL A 306 9.08 -10.29 7.92
N GLY A 307 8.28 -11.34 7.73
CA GLY A 307 6.81 -11.23 7.77
C GLY A 307 6.16 -10.61 6.53
N GLY A 308 6.92 -10.19 5.50
CA GLY A 308 6.37 -9.81 4.19
C GLY A 308 5.51 -8.53 4.19
N GLN A 309 5.76 -7.56 5.07
CA GLN A 309 4.83 -6.44 5.29
C GLN A 309 5.07 -5.20 4.38
N GLY A 310 6.24 -5.07 3.74
CA GLY A 310 6.65 -3.83 3.05
C GLY A 310 5.71 -3.44 1.90
N LEU A 311 5.61 -4.30 0.88
CA LEU A 311 4.71 -4.10 -0.27
C LEU A 311 3.26 -3.89 0.19
N ASN A 312 2.78 -4.71 1.13
CA ASN A 312 1.41 -4.63 1.66
C ASN A 312 1.12 -3.27 2.32
N THR A 313 2.08 -2.73 3.08
CA THR A 313 1.97 -1.40 3.70
C THR A 313 1.97 -0.30 2.63
N GLY A 314 2.82 -0.43 1.60
CA GLY A 314 2.86 0.51 0.48
C GLY A 314 1.58 0.55 -0.35
N LEU A 315 0.92 -0.59 -0.60
CA LEU A 315 -0.39 -0.59 -1.26
C LEU A 315 -1.46 0.14 -0.43
N GLN A 316 -1.45 -0.06 0.89
CA GLN A 316 -2.37 0.62 1.79
C GLN A 316 -2.09 2.12 1.89
N ASP A 317 -0.83 2.55 1.80
CA ASP A 317 -0.48 3.97 1.72
C ASP A 317 -1.05 4.61 0.47
N ALA A 318 -0.91 3.95 -0.68
CA ALA A 318 -1.44 4.42 -1.96
C ALA A 318 -2.96 4.61 -1.91
N VAL A 319 -3.69 3.64 -1.35
CA VAL A 319 -5.15 3.71 -1.20
C VAL A 319 -5.58 4.77 -0.20
N ASN A 320 -4.85 4.96 0.90
CA ASN A 320 -5.14 6.02 1.84
C ASN A 320 -4.93 7.41 1.23
N LEU A 321 -3.88 7.58 0.42
CA LEU A 321 -3.52 8.84 -0.20
C LEU A 321 -4.40 9.19 -1.41
N GLY A 322 -4.68 8.23 -2.29
CA GLY A 322 -5.27 8.48 -3.61
C GLY A 322 -6.56 9.29 -3.57
N TRP A 323 -7.54 8.87 -2.77
CA TRP A 323 -8.82 9.58 -2.67
C TRP A 323 -8.69 10.96 -2.01
N LYS A 324 -7.78 11.13 -1.04
CA LYS A 324 -7.54 12.41 -0.36
C LYS A 324 -6.91 13.41 -1.31
N LEU A 325 -5.88 12.98 -2.02
CA LEU A 325 -5.18 13.78 -3.01
C LEU A 325 -6.12 14.16 -4.16
N ALA A 326 -6.98 13.23 -4.59
CA ALA A 326 -7.98 13.53 -5.59
C ALA A 326 -8.96 14.62 -5.15
N GLN A 327 -9.43 14.60 -3.90
CA GLN A 327 -10.32 15.64 -3.40
C GLN A 327 -9.66 17.01 -3.30
N VAL A 328 -8.40 17.07 -2.87
CA VAL A 328 -7.66 18.33 -2.77
C VAL A 328 -7.36 18.89 -4.16
N VAL A 329 -6.92 18.07 -5.11
CA VAL A 329 -6.66 18.49 -6.49
C VAL A 329 -7.93 19.00 -7.18
N LYS A 330 -9.10 18.42 -6.88
CA LYS A 330 -10.39 18.89 -7.38
C LYS A 330 -10.95 20.13 -6.67
N GLY A 331 -10.29 20.60 -5.62
CA GLY A 331 -10.77 21.72 -4.80
C GLY A 331 -12.02 21.40 -3.96
N ILE A 332 -12.33 20.11 -3.76
CA ILE A 332 -13.47 19.66 -2.96
C ILE A 332 -13.15 19.79 -1.47
N SER A 333 -11.94 19.39 -1.08
CA SER A 333 -11.45 19.43 0.29
C SER A 333 -10.22 20.33 0.38
N SER A 334 -10.02 20.95 1.54
CA SER A 334 -8.79 21.71 1.83
C SER A 334 -7.58 20.80 2.01
N ASP A 335 -6.39 21.38 1.88
CA ASP A 335 -5.10 20.73 2.11
C ASP A 335 -4.98 20.02 3.46
N THR A 336 -5.73 20.44 4.48
CA THR A 336 -5.76 19.77 5.79
C THR A 336 -6.23 18.31 5.72
N LEU A 337 -7.00 17.92 4.69
CA LEU A 337 -7.33 16.52 4.45
C LEU A 337 -6.07 15.70 4.12
N LEU A 338 -5.11 16.27 3.37
CA LEU A 338 -3.84 15.61 3.06
C LEU A 338 -2.95 15.45 4.29
N ASP A 339 -3.05 16.33 5.29
CA ASP A 339 -2.27 16.18 6.53
C ASP A 339 -2.66 14.90 7.30
N THR A 340 -3.91 14.45 7.12
CA THR A 340 -4.36 13.17 7.68
C THR A 340 -3.65 11.97 7.07
N TYR A 341 -3.07 12.07 5.86
CA TYR A 341 -2.27 10.98 5.28
C TYR A 341 -1.08 10.63 6.17
N HIS A 342 -0.31 11.64 6.59
CA HIS A 342 0.79 11.44 7.52
C HIS A 342 0.27 10.95 8.88
N ALA A 343 -0.72 11.64 9.44
CA ALA A 343 -1.25 11.31 10.78
C ALA A 343 -1.78 9.86 10.87
N GLU A 344 -2.33 9.33 9.77
CA GLU A 344 -2.86 7.97 9.72
C GLU A 344 -1.79 6.92 9.37
N ARG A 345 -0.92 7.19 8.38
CA ARG A 345 -0.04 6.17 7.81
C ARG A 345 1.34 6.12 8.45
N HIS A 346 1.83 7.23 8.99
CA HIS A 346 3.11 7.25 9.69
C HIS A 346 3.10 6.34 10.95
N PRO A 347 2.08 6.36 11.83
CA PRO A 347 2.03 5.45 12.97
C PRO A 347 1.93 3.96 12.58
N VAL A 348 1.27 3.65 11.46
CA VAL A 348 1.15 2.28 10.94
C VAL A 348 2.52 1.74 10.54
N ALA A 349 3.26 2.47 9.69
CA ALA A 349 4.61 2.07 9.30
C ALA A 349 5.56 2.01 10.49
N ALA A 350 5.48 2.95 11.44
CA ALA A 350 6.28 2.91 12.67
C ALA A 350 6.04 1.62 13.49
N ARG A 351 4.79 1.12 13.53
CA ARG A 351 4.46 -0.17 14.16
C ARG A 351 5.05 -1.36 13.38
N VAL A 352 5.02 -1.33 12.04
CA VAL A 352 5.66 -2.36 11.20
C VAL A 352 7.17 -2.38 11.43
N LEU A 353 7.83 -1.22 11.47
CA LEU A 353 9.27 -1.12 11.77
C LEU A 353 9.60 -1.72 13.13
N ARG A 354 8.84 -1.37 14.19
CA ARG A 354 9.04 -1.97 15.52
C ARG A 354 8.82 -3.49 15.54
N SER A 355 7.78 -3.97 14.86
CA SER A 355 7.48 -5.41 14.74
C SER A 355 8.61 -6.16 14.05
N THR A 356 9.12 -5.63 12.94
CA THR A 356 10.22 -6.25 12.19
C THR A 356 11.53 -6.24 12.97
N MET A 357 11.85 -5.16 13.69
CA MET A 357 12.99 -5.14 14.62
C MET A 357 12.88 -6.21 15.70
N ALA A 358 11.70 -6.40 16.30
CA ALA A 358 11.46 -7.43 17.30
C ALA A 358 11.64 -8.84 16.72
N GLN A 359 11.10 -9.09 15.52
CA GLN A 359 11.27 -10.39 14.85
C GLN A 359 12.74 -10.67 14.53
N ILE A 360 13.47 -9.68 14.03
CA ILE A 360 14.90 -9.80 13.75
C ILE A 360 15.70 -10.05 15.03
N ALA A 361 15.39 -9.37 16.13
CA ALA A 361 16.05 -9.61 17.41
C ALA A 361 15.87 -11.07 17.88
N LEU A 362 14.66 -11.64 17.71
CA LEU A 362 14.38 -13.04 18.05
C LEU A 362 15.05 -14.04 17.10
N LEU A 363 15.28 -13.66 15.84
CA LEU A 363 15.96 -14.49 14.83
C LEU A 363 17.49 -14.31 14.82
N ARG A 364 18.03 -13.41 15.66
CA ARG A 364 19.45 -13.08 15.66
C ARG A 364 20.32 -14.25 16.16
N ARG A 365 21.57 -14.20 15.74
CA ARG A 365 22.71 -15.01 16.16
C ARG A 365 22.83 -15.19 17.69
N GLY A 366 23.00 -16.45 18.13
CA GLY A 366 24.03 -16.81 19.11
C GLY A 366 23.87 -16.41 20.58
N ASP A 367 22.66 -16.22 21.11
CA ASP A 367 22.44 -16.14 22.56
C ASP A 367 21.36 -17.16 22.96
N ASP A 368 21.72 -18.11 23.82
CA ASP A 368 20.78 -19.11 24.37
C ASP A 368 19.55 -18.41 24.99
N GLY A 369 19.72 -17.22 25.55
CA GLY A 369 18.65 -16.39 26.08
C GLY A 369 17.66 -15.90 25.02
N LEU A 370 18.15 -15.44 23.85
CA LEU A 370 17.27 -15.00 22.75
C LEU A 370 16.55 -16.18 22.10
N LYS A 371 17.22 -17.33 21.99
CA LYS A 371 16.58 -18.57 21.54
C LYS A 371 15.46 -18.98 22.49
N ALA A 372 15.72 -19.01 23.80
CA ALA A 372 14.70 -19.31 24.82
C ALA A 372 13.55 -18.30 24.77
N ALA A 373 13.83 -17.01 24.60
CA ALA A 373 12.80 -15.98 24.44
C ALA A 373 11.93 -16.22 23.19
N ARG A 374 12.53 -16.58 22.05
CA ARG A 374 11.79 -16.94 20.82
C ARG A 374 10.90 -18.16 21.05
N ASP A 375 11.38 -19.18 21.75
CA ASP A 375 10.61 -20.39 22.04
C ASP A 375 9.42 -20.08 22.98
N ILE A 376 9.61 -19.26 24.02
CA ILE A 376 8.52 -18.78 24.90
C ILE A 376 7.50 -17.94 24.12
N VAL A 377 7.97 -17.04 23.24
CA VAL A 377 7.07 -16.27 22.36
C VAL A 377 6.29 -17.20 21.44
N ALA A 378 6.92 -18.24 20.89
CA ALA A 378 6.24 -19.22 20.05
C ALA A 378 5.15 -19.99 20.82
N GLU A 379 5.42 -20.39 22.07
CA GLU A 379 4.42 -21.00 22.96
C GLU A 379 3.23 -20.07 23.22
N LEU A 380 3.50 -18.79 23.53
CA LEU A 380 2.46 -17.78 23.71
C LEU A 380 1.61 -17.62 22.45
N LEU A 381 2.25 -17.54 21.28
CA LEU A 381 1.59 -17.44 19.97
C LEU A 381 0.85 -18.73 19.57
N GLY A 382 1.05 -19.84 20.28
CA GLY A 382 0.23 -21.04 20.18
C GLY A 382 -1.16 -20.86 20.78
N MET A 383 -1.34 -19.95 21.74
CA MET A 383 -2.63 -19.66 22.39
C MET A 383 -3.57 -18.88 21.46
N ASP A 384 -4.87 -19.14 21.54
CA ASP A 384 -5.86 -18.62 20.59
C ASP A 384 -5.92 -17.08 20.54
N GLU A 385 -6.02 -16.40 21.68
CA GLU A 385 -6.11 -14.93 21.75
C GLU A 385 -4.84 -14.26 21.17
N ALA A 386 -3.67 -14.73 21.57
CA ALA A 386 -2.39 -14.19 21.10
C ALA A 386 -2.20 -14.45 19.60
N ARG A 387 -2.49 -15.68 19.14
CA ARG A 387 -2.45 -16.07 17.72
C ARG A 387 -3.36 -15.18 16.88
N ARG A 388 -4.60 -14.93 17.32
CA ARG A 388 -5.56 -14.06 16.61
C ARG A 388 -5.06 -12.62 16.53
N ARG A 389 -4.59 -12.04 17.64
CA ARG A 389 -4.08 -10.66 17.66
C ARG A 389 -2.85 -10.48 16.77
N PHE A 390 -1.88 -11.39 16.85
CA PHE A 390 -0.71 -11.33 15.98
C PHE A 390 -1.03 -11.67 14.52
N GLY A 391 -1.95 -12.61 14.28
CA GLY A 391 -2.45 -12.92 12.94
C GLY A 391 -3.10 -11.71 12.28
N ALA A 392 -3.95 -10.98 13.01
CA ALA A 392 -4.58 -9.76 12.53
C ALA A 392 -3.54 -8.64 12.27
N MET A 393 -2.57 -8.47 13.17
CA MET A 393 -1.47 -7.51 13.00
C MET A 393 -0.62 -7.82 11.76
N MET A 394 -0.16 -9.06 11.62
CA MET A 394 0.67 -9.48 10.49
C MET A 394 -0.09 -9.40 9.17
N SER A 395 -1.41 -9.58 9.20
CA SER A 395 -2.28 -9.49 8.02
C SER A 395 -2.76 -8.06 7.71
N GLY A 396 -2.41 -7.07 8.53
CA GLY A 396 -2.84 -5.66 8.38
C GLY A 396 -4.31 -5.41 8.72
N LEU A 397 -5.00 -6.36 9.35
CA LEU A 397 -6.44 -6.28 9.62
C LEU A 397 -6.76 -5.56 10.94
N ASP A 398 -5.77 -5.34 11.80
CA ASP A 398 -5.96 -4.66 13.09
C ASP A 398 -5.75 -3.13 13.04
N ILE A 399 -5.44 -2.60 11.86
CA ILE A 399 -5.19 -1.17 11.64
C ILE A 399 -6.44 -0.36 11.98
N SER A 400 -6.24 0.67 12.80
CA SER A 400 -7.26 1.63 13.24
C SER A 400 -6.64 3.02 13.18
N TYR A 401 -7.34 3.96 12.56
CA TYR A 401 -7.00 5.36 12.61
C TYR A 401 -7.64 5.99 13.85
N ASP A 402 -6.91 6.88 14.52
CA ASP A 402 -7.44 7.60 15.68
C ASP A 402 -8.36 8.73 15.20
N LEU A 403 -9.66 8.47 15.26
CA LEU A 403 -10.72 9.42 14.90
C LEU A 403 -11.51 9.85 16.14
N GLY A 404 -10.99 9.60 17.34
CA GLY A 404 -11.65 9.84 18.63
C GLY A 404 -12.32 8.60 19.23
N GLU A 405 -12.96 8.83 20.38
CA GLU A 405 -13.70 7.82 21.13
C GLU A 405 -15.04 7.49 20.48
N GLY A 406 -15.53 6.26 20.69
CA GLY A 406 -16.85 5.86 20.23
C GLY A 406 -16.96 4.37 19.96
N HIS A 407 -17.79 4.02 18.99
CA HIS A 407 -18.01 2.64 18.58
C HIS A 407 -16.68 1.96 18.16
N PRO A 408 -16.42 0.69 18.52
CA PRO A 408 -15.15 0.00 18.22
C PRO A 408 -14.76 -0.09 16.73
N LEU A 409 -15.73 0.13 15.84
CA LEU A 409 -15.53 0.14 14.38
C LEU A 409 -14.97 1.48 13.86
N LEU A 410 -15.11 2.57 14.62
CA LEU A 410 -14.64 3.90 14.20
C LEU A 410 -13.12 3.87 13.92
N GLY A 411 -12.72 4.39 12.77
CA GLY A 411 -11.34 4.39 12.31
C GLY A 411 -10.82 3.05 11.78
N ARG A 412 -11.57 1.95 11.91
CA ARG A 412 -11.20 0.63 11.41
C ARG A 412 -11.77 0.40 10.01
N ARG A 413 -11.21 -0.60 9.33
CA ARG A 413 -11.77 -1.10 8.07
C ARG A 413 -13.19 -1.64 8.27
N MET A 414 -14.07 -1.40 7.30
CA MET A 414 -15.37 -2.03 7.22
C MET A 414 -15.20 -3.52 6.90
N PRO A 415 -15.87 -4.45 7.61
CA PRO A 415 -15.90 -5.87 7.24
C PRO A 415 -16.70 -6.12 5.96
N ASP A 416 -16.37 -7.16 5.22
CA ASP A 416 -17.15 -7.57 4.04
C ASP A 416 -18.34 -8.46 4.42
N LEU A 417 -19.41 -7.81 4.86
CA LEU A 417 -20.62 -8.46 5.35
C LEU A 417 -21.51 -8.95 4.20
N ASP A 418 -22.30 -9.98 4.46
CA ASP A 418 -23.48 -10.28 3.64
C ASP A 418 -24.57 -9.26 4.00
N VAL A 419 -24.96 -8.43 3.03
CA VAL A 419 -25.98 -7.40 3.20
C VAL A 419 -27.12 -7.62 2.21
N THR A 420 -28.32 -7.17 2.58
CA THR A 420 -29.47 -7.14 1.69
C THR A 420 -29.80 -5.69 1.37
N VAL A 421 -29.72 -5.31 0.09
CA VAL A 421 -30.03 -3.97 -0.42
C VAL A 421 -31.19 -4.12 -1.40
N GLU A 422 -32.29 -3.40 -1.19
CA GLU A 422 -33.49 -3.47 -2.04
C GLU A 422 -33.98 -4.93 -2.28
N GLY A 423 -33.85 -5.79 -1.26
CA GLY A 423 -34.24 -7.20 -1.33
C GLY A 423 -33.22 -8.12 -2.02
N GLN A 424 -32.09 -7.60 -2.50
CA GLN A 424 -31.02 -8.39 -3.12
C GLN A 424 -29.86 -8.62 -2.15
N LYS A 425 -29.41 -9.88 -2.04
CA LYS A 425 -28.23 -10.24 -1.25
C LYS A 425 -26.96 -9.90 -2.01
N LEU A 426 -26.06 -9.16 -1.37
CA LEU A 426 -24.80 -8.68 -1.93
C LEU A 426 -23.70 -8.80 -0.88
N ARG A 427 -22.44 -8.81 -1.35
CA ARG A 427 -21.27 -8.59 -0.50
C ARG A 427 -21.05 -7.08 -0.36
N LEU A 428 -20.81 -6.59 0.85
CA LEU A 428 -20.62 -5.17 1.12
C LEU A 428 -19.52 -4.53 0.25
N PHE A 429 -18.42 -5.23 0.01
CA PHE A 429 -17.30 -4.69 -0.77
C PHE A 429 -17.67 -4.36 -2.23
N THR A 430 -18.73 -4.94 -2.78
CA THR A 430 -19.20 -4.56 -4.12
C THR A 430 -19.70 -3.12 -4.19
N LEU A 431 -20.18 -2.58 -3.06
CA LEU A 431 -20.59 -1.18 -2.93
C LEU A 431 -19.39 -0.21 -2.97
N LEU A 432 -18.17 -0.72 -2.75
CA LEU A 432 -16.93 0.06 -2.69
C LEU A 432 -16.13 0.06 -4.00
N HIS A 433 -16.54 -0.73 -5.01
CA HIS A 433 -15.82 -0.87 -6.29
C HIS A 433 -15.54 0.46 -7.00
N SER A 434 -16.41 1.45 -6.83
CA SER A 434 -16.26 2.79 -7.42
C SER A 434 -15.28 3.70 -6.68
N ALA A 435 -14.69 3.25 -5.56
CA ALA A 435 -13.83 4.04 -4.69
C ALA A 435 -14.46 5.39 -4.26
N ARG A 436 -15.77 5.37 -3.95
CA ARG A 436 -16.52 6.52 -3.42
C ARG A 436 -16.85 6.33 -1.94
N GLY A 437 -17.19 7.44 -1.26
CA GLY A 437 -17.74 7.36 0.09
C GLY A 437 -19.11 6.68 0.07
N VAL A 438 -19.41 5.89 1.11
CA VAL A 438 -20.72 5.24 1.25
C VAL A 438 -21.25 5.42 2.67
N LEU A 439 -22.44 5.98 2.80
CA LEU A 439 -23.21 5.96 4.04
C LEU A 439 -24.12 4.72 4.01
N LEU A 440 -23.81 3.73 4.83
CA LEU A 440 -24.63 2.54 5.01
C LEU A 440 -25.60 2.77 6.16
N ASN A 441 -26.89 2.67 5.88
CA ASN A 441 -27.95 2.77 6.87
C ASN A 441 -28.51 1.38 7.16
N PHE A 442 -28.43 0.94 8.41
CA PHE A 442 -28.99 -0.33 8.89
C PHE A 442 -30.28 -0.16 9.70
N GLY A 443 -30.74 1.09 9.87
CA GLY A 443 -31.97 1.45 10.57
C GLY A 443 -33.19 1.55 9.66
N GLU A 444 -34.06 2.53 9.94
CA GLU A 444 -35.25 2.80 9.10
C GLU A 444 -34.82 3.29 7.71
N ALA A 445 -35.48 2.82 6.65
CA ALA A 445 -35.11 3.19 5.28
C ALA A 445 -35.37 4.68 4.99
N ASN A 446 -34.51 5.30 4.18
CA ASN A 446 -34.55 6.74 3.82
C ASN A 446 -34.44 7.70 5.02
N ASP A 447 -33.78 7.27 6.09
CA ASP A 447 -33.70 8.04 7.33
C ASP A 447 -32.62 9.15 7.31
N PHE A 448 -31.74 9.16 6.30
CA PHE A 448 -30.70 10.18 6.16
C PHE A 448 -30.89 11.01 4.89
N ASP A 449 -30.81 12.33 5.05
CA ASP A 449 -30.69 13.27 3.93
C ASP A 449 -29.22 13.71 3.80
N ILE A 450 -28.57 13.26 2.73
CA ILE A 450 -27.22 13.67 2.34
C ILE A 450 -27.19 14.32 0.96
N ALA A 451 -28.31 14.88 0.49
CA ALA A 451 -28.41 15.53 -0.82
C ALA A 451 -27.24 16.50 -1.11
N PRO A 452 -26.73 17.30 -0.14
CA PRO A 452 -25.60 18.20 -0.40
C PRO A 452 -24.24 17.51 -0.66
N TRP A 453 -24.15 16.18 -0.47
CA TRP A 453 -22.95 15.37 -0.72
C TRP A 453 -23.18 14.22 -1.71
N ALA A 454 -24.34 14.13 -2.36
CA ALA A 454 -24.71 13.00 -3.23
C ALA A 454 -23.76 12.80 -4.43
N ASP A 455 -23.05 13.85 -4.84
CA ASP A 455 -22.01 13.81 -5.88
C ASP A 455 -20.75 13.06 -5.41
N ARG A 456 -20.52 12.93 -4.10
CA ARG A 456 -19.31 12.36 -3.48
C ARG A 456 -19.58 11.11 -2.64
N VAL A 457 -20.73 11.05 -1.99
CA VAL A 457 -21.13 9.99 -1.07
C VAL A 457 -22.44 9.35 -1.56
N SER A 458 -22.44 8.02 -1.68
CA SER A 458 -23.66 7.24 -1.93
C SER A 458 -24.31 6.89 -0.61
N ILE A 459 -25.64 6.96 -0.52
CA ILE A 459 -26.41 6.39 0.59
C ILE A 459 -26.95 5.03 0.17
N VAL A 460 -26.89 4.05 1.06
CA VAL A 460 -27.42 2.70 0.84
C VAL A 460 -28.14 2.21 2.09
N ASP A 461 -29.44 1.97 1.97
CA ASP A 461 -30.22 1.26 2.98
C ASP A 461 -29.94 -0.25 2.85
N ALA A 462 -29.45 -0.84 3.91
CA ALA A 462 -29.00 -2.23 3.94
C ALA A 462 -29.52 -2.95 5.18
N ALA A 463 -29.97 -4.19 5.04
CA ALA A 463 -30.15 -5.09 6.18
C ALA A 463 -28.92 -5.99 6.30
N CYS A 464 -28.44 -6.20 7.52
CA CYS A 464 -27.34 -7.11 7.80
C CYS A 464 -27.75 -8.06 8.93
N ASP A 465 -27.87 -9.35 8.60
CA ASP A 465 -28.10 -10.39 9.58
C ASP A 465 -26.76 -10.97 10.03
N GLY A 466 -26.58 -11.18 11.33
CA GLY A 466 -25.43 -11.89 11.88
C GLY A 466 -24.58 -11.07 12.86
N ALA A 467 -23.56 -11.73 13.40
CA ALA A 467 -22.65 -11.13 14.37
C ALA A 467 -21.64 -10.21 13.68
N TRP A 468 -21.37 -9.08 14.31
CA TRP A 468 -20.31 -8.17 13.90
C TRP A 468 -19.03 -8.55 14.63
N GLU A 469 -18.07 -9.13 13.91
CA GLU A 469 -16.81 -9.58 14.49
C GLU A 469 -15.62 -8.88 13.84
N LEU A 470 -14.68 -8.41 14.68
CA LEU A 470 -13.49 -7.70 14.24
C LEU A 470 -12.20 -8.49 14.58
N PRO A 471 -11.22 -8.65 13.67
CA PRO A 471 -10.11 -9.62 13.82
C PRO A 471 -9.17 -9.50 15.02
N ALA A 472 -9.19 -8.37 15.74
CA ALA A 472 -8.37 -8.14 16.92
C ALA A 472 -9.18 -7.73 18.16
N ILE A 473 -10.51 -7.69 18.05
CA ILE A 473 -11.42 -7.26 19.13
C ILE A 473 -12.43 -8.36 19.46
N GLY A 474 -12.96 -9.06 18.45
CA GLY A 474 -14.04 -10.01 18.61
C GLY A 474 -15.42 -9.39 18.34
N PRO A 475 -16.49 -9.93 18.95
CA PRO A 475 -17.85 -9.46 18.74
C PRO A 475 -18.05 -8.01 19.21
N VAL A 476 -18.76 -7.22 18.40
CA VAL A 476 -19.15 -5.84 18.71
C VAL A 476 -20.65 -5.66 18.44
N ALA A 477 -21.22 -4.58 18.97
CA ALA A 477 -22.61 -4.23 18.67
C ALA A 477 -22.76 -3.89 17.17
N ALA A 478 -23.94 -4.19 16.61
CA ALA A 478 -24.29 -3.73 15.27
C ALA A 478 -24.53 -2.21 15.30
N PRO A 479 -23.88 -1.42 14.43
CA PRO A 479 -24.16 0.01 14.32
C PRO A 479 -25.49 0.27 13.61
N GLY A 480 -26.18 1.37 13.95
CA GLY A 480 -27.38 1.79 13.23
C GLY A 480 -27.09 2.37 11.84
N ALA A 481 -25.95 3.06 11.70
CA ALA A 481 -25.44 3.52 10.41
C ALA A 481 -23.91 3.67 10.47
N VAL A 482 -23.24 3.65 9.32
CA VAL A 482 -21.79 3.89 9.21
C VAL A 482 -21.44 4.69 7.97
N LEU A 483 -20.55 5.67 8.11
CA LEU A 483 -19.96 6.39 6.99
C LEU A 483 -18.61 5.75 6.66
N VAL A 484 -18.53 5.12 5.49
CA VAL A 484 -17.33 4.45 4.98
C VAL A 484 -16.62 5.36 3.99
N ARG A 485 -15.32 5.57 4.20
CA ARG A 485 -14.43 6.30 3.29
C ARG A 485 -14.12 5.48 2.04
N PRO A 486 -13.64 6.11 0.95
CA PRO A 486 -13.18 5.42 -0.26
C PRO A 486 -12.13 4.31 -0.02
N ASP A 487 -11.31 4.42 1.01
CA ASP A 487 -10.32 3.41 1.41
C ASP A 487 -10.89 2.27 2.27
N GLY A 488 -12.21 2.25 2.45
CA GLY A 488 -12.93 1.24 3.23
C GLY A 488 -12.82 1.41 4.74
N HIS A 489 -12.26 2.51 5.25
CA HIS A 489 -12.25 2.82 6.69
C HIS A 489 -13.51 3.56 7.12
N VAL A 490 -14.00 3.27 8.32
CA VAL A 490 -15.19 3.91 8.89
C VAL A 490 -14.82 5.26 9.50
N ALA A 491 -15.38 6.33 8.94
CA ALA A 491 -15.17 7.72 9.34
C ALA A 491 -16.14 8.20 10.43
N TRP A 492 -17.31 7.56 10.53
CA TRP A 492 -18.34 7.87 11.52
C TRP A 492 -19.23 6.64 11.72
N VAL A 493 -19.74 6.49 12.93
CA VAL A 493 -20.72 5.45 13.30
C VAL A 493 -21.91 6.15 13.95
N GLY A 494 -23.10 5.87 13.44
CA GLY A 494 -24.36 6.43 13.91
C GLY A 494 -24.98 5.65 15.05
N ASP A 495 -25.41 6.41 16.05
CA ASP A 495 -26.40 6.01 17.05
C ASP A 495 -27.73 6.73 16.77
N GLU A 496 -28.72 6.52 17.65
CA GLU A 496 -30.06 7.13 17.54
C GLU A 496 -30.05 8.66 17.45
N SER A 497 -29.01 9.33 17.97
CA SER A 497 -28.90 10.79 17.99
C SER A 497 -28.39 11.38 16.66
N ARG A 498 -27.78 10.54 15.81
CA ARG A 498 -27.10 10.92 14.54
C ARG A 498 -26.06 12.03 14.70
N HIS A 499 -25.60 12.25 15.92
CA HIS A 499 -24.73 13.37 16.25
C HIS A 499 -23.42 13.26 15.47
N GLY A 500 -23.00 14.39 14.88
CA GLY A 500 -21.71 14.50 14.19
C GLY A 500 -21.66 14.02 12.74
N LEU A 501 -22.77 13.54 12.14
CA LEU A 501 -22.77 13.10 10.73
C LEU A 501 -22.37 14.23 9.76
N GLU A 502 -22.98 15.41 9.88
CA GLU A 502 -22.66 16.57 9.02
C GLU A 502 -21.20 17.01 9.17
N ALA A 503 -20.68 17.01 10.41
CA ALA A 503 -19.28 17.31 10.68
C ALA A 503 -18.33 16.26 10.07
N ALA A 504 -18.70 14.98 10.11
CA ALA A 504 -17.94 13.91 9.47
C ALA A 504 -17.98 14.02 7.94
N LEU A 505 -19.15 14.25 7.35
CA LEU A 505 -19.30 14.49 5.91
C LEU A 505 -18.47 15.70 5.46
N THR A 506 -18.55 16.81 6.19
CA THR A 506 -17.76 18.01 5.90
C THR A 506 -16.26 17.76 6.02
N ARG A 507 -15.82 17.08 7.08
CA ARG A 507 -14.40 16.78 7.32
C ARG A 507 -13.80 15.91 6.24
N TRP A 508 -14.51 14.87 5.81
CA TRP A 508 -13.96 13.85 4.93
C TRP A 508 -14.30 14.05 3.46
N PHE A 509 -15.41 14.72 3.15
CA PHE A 509 -15.90 14.90 1.78
C PHE A 509 -16.06 16.37 1.37
N GLY A 510 -15.61 17.31 2.19
CA GLY A 510 -15.72 18.75 1.93
C GLY A 510 -17.10 19.32 2.26
N PRO A 511 -17.29 20.65 2.16
CA PRO A 511 -18.54 21.30 2.52
C PRO A 511 -19.72 20.84 1.64
N ALA A 512 -20.93 21.02 2.18
CA ALA A 512 -22.19 20.84 1.47
C ALA A 512 -22.21 21.65 0.16
N VAL A 513 -22.64 21.04 -0.95
CA VAL A 513 -22.96 21.77 -2.18
C VAL A 513 -24.34 22.40 -2.03
N ALA A 514 -24.47 23.66 -2.45
CA ALA A 514 -25.70 24.45 -2.38
C ALA A 514 -26.75 24.04 -3.41
#